data_AF-A0A9W5S214-F1
#
_entry.id   AF-A0A9W5S214-F1
#
_cell.length_a   1.000
_cell.length_b   1.000
_cell.length_c   1.000
_cell.angle_alpha   90.00
_cell.angle_beta   90.00
_cell.angle_gamma   90.00
#
_symmetry.space_group_name_H-M   'P 1'
#
loop_
_entity.id
_entity.type
_entity.pdbx_description
1 polymer ?
#
loop_
_entity_poly.entity_id
_entity_poly.type
_entity_poly.pdbx_seq_one_letter_code
_entity_poly.pdbx_strand_id
1 'polypeptide(L)'
;MAVIGFVRMSGLSVSVVYAQELLPGNVGLASGLITGLAFGMGALGGVVLGNVGYYYGSMAPVIRACSYLPLFGLLAFMLPKDRRPIAETHRKVPLHAGPAK
;
A
#
# COMPACT_ATOMS: atom_id res chain seq x y z
N MET A 1 1.52 -18.88 -9.68
CA MET A 1 0.40 -18.04 -9.23
C MET A 1 0.38 -17.84 -7.71
N ALA A 2 0.54 -18.89 -6.89
CA ALA A 2 0.56 -18.76 -5.42
C ALA A 2 1.62 -17.77 -4.89
N VAL A 3 2.86 -17.82 -5.40
CA VAL A 3 3.95 -16.94 -4.94
C VAL A 3 3.68 -15.46 -5.25
N ILE A 4 3.21 -15.14 -6.45
CA ILE A 4 2.91 -13.76 -6.85
C ILE A 4 1.70 -13.22 -6.06
N GLY A 5 0.65 -14.04 -5.89
CA GLY A 5 -0.51 -13.67 -5.08
C GLY A 5 -0.14 -13.42 -3.61
N PHE A 6 0.74 -14.26 -3.05
CA PHE A 6 1.26 -14.10 -1.70
C PHE A 6 2.03 -12.78 -1.54
N VAL A 7 2.95 -12.48 -2.47
CA VAL A 7 3.73 -11.22 -2.45
C VAL A 7 2.83 -9.98 -2.52
N ARG A 8 1.79 -10.01 -3.38
CA ARG A 8 0.86 -8.88 -3.51
C ARG A 8 -0.01 -8.67 -2.26
N MET A 9 -0.47 -9.75 -1.63
CA MET A 9 -1.22 -9.66 -0.38
C MET A 9 -0.38 -9.16 0.80
N SER A 10 0.90 -9.55 0.87
CA SER A 10 1.81 -9.15 1.96
C SER A 10 2.04 -7.62 2.03
N GLY A 11 2.23 -6.96 0.88
CA GLY A 11 2.52 -5.52 0.84
C GLY A 11 1.33 -4.60 1.17
N LEU A 12 0.09 -5.09 0.97
CA LEU A 12 -1.11 -4.31 1.25
C LEU A 12 -1.26 -4.03 2.76
N SER A 13 -0.96 -5.03 3.59
CA SER A 13 -0.99 -4.91 5.05
C SER A 13 -0.01 -3.84 5.55
N VAL A 14 1.23 -3.88 5.06
CA VAL A 14 2.28 -2.92 5.43
C VAL A 14 1.90 -1.48 5.04
N SER A 15 1.26 -1.30 3.89
CA SER A 15 0.86 0.03 3.41
C SER A 15 -0.19 0.70 4.30
N VAL A 16 -1.16 -0.08 4.81
CA VAL A 16 -2.21 0.43 5.70
C VAL A 16 -1.62 0.80 7.06
N VAL A 17 -0.80 -0.08 7.63
CA VAL A 17 -0.13 0.17 8.93
C VAL A 17 0.77 1.40 8.85
N TYR A 18 1.57 1.52 7.79
CA TYR A 18 2.46 2.66 7.57
C TYR A 18 1.71 4.00 7.57
N ALA A 19 0.52 4.05 6.97
CA ALA A 19 -0.27 5.27 6.95
C ALA A 19 -0.99 5.57 8.26
N GLN A 20 -1.39 4.54 9.00
CA GLN A 20 -1.90 4.69 10.36
C GLN A 20 -0.82 5.28 11.27
N GLU A 21 0.43 4.84 11.11
CA GLU A 21 1.58 5.38 11.83
C GLU A 21 1.89 6.85 11.44
N LEU A 22 1.66 7.23 10.18
CA LEU A 22 1.85 8.61 9.72
C LEU A 22 0.77 9.58 10.24
N LEU A 23 -0.43 9.06 10.58
CA LEU A 23 -1.59 9.82 11.06
C LEU A 23 -2.15 9.23 12.37
N PRO A 24 -1.40 9.24 13.48
CA PRO A 24 -1.72 8.50 14.71
C PRO A 24 -2.98 8.99 15.44
N GLY A 25 -3.47 10.20 15.15
CA GLY A 25 -4.73 10.71 15.68
C GLY A 25 -5.98 10.30 14.90
N ASN A 26 -5.83 9.84 13.65
CA ASN A 26 -6.92 9.63 12.70
C ASN A 26 -6.79 8.28 11.98
N VAL A 27 -6.54 7.20 12.72
CA VAL A 27 -6.29 5.86 12.17
C VAL A 27 -7.43 5.33 11.28
N GLY A 28 -8.69 5.70 11.57
CA GLY A 28 -9.85 5.35 10.75
C GLY A 28 -9.93 6.09 9.42
N LEU A 29 -9.48 7.34 9.37
CA LEU A 29 -9.39 8.11 8.13
C LEU A 29 -8.24 7.57 7.26
N ALA A 30 -7.10 7.25 7.86
CA ALA A 30 -5.95 6.70 7.14
C ALA A 30 -6.27 5.35 6.48
N SER A 31 -6.89 4.41 7.22
CA SER A 31 -7.29 3.11 6.67
C SER A 31 -8.43 3.24 5.66
N GLY A 32 -9.41 4.12 5.92
CA GLY A 32 -10.54 4.38 5.02
C GLY A 32 -10.10 4.97 3.68
N LEU A 33 -9.19 5.96 3.69
CA LEU A 33 -8.70 6.57 2.46
C LEU A 33 -7.85 5.60 1.64
N ILE A 34 -6.90 4.88 2.25
CA ILE A 34 -6.05 3.96 1.51
C ILE A 34 -6.86 2.83 0.89
N THR A 35 -7.71 2.20 1.70
CA THR A 35 -8.53 1.09 1.23
C THR A 35 -9.53 1.58 0.20
N GLY A 36 -10.21 2.71 0.47
CA GLY A 36 -11.19 3.31 -0.44
C GLY A 36 -10.60 3.76 -1.78
N LEU A 37 -9.46 4.46 -1.78
CA LEU A 37 -8.76 4.84 -3.02
C LEU A 37 -8.22 3.62 -3.77
N ALA A 38 -7.65 2.63 -3.07
CA ALA A 38 -7.15 1.42 -3.71
C ALA A 38 -8.26 0.67 -4.45
N PHE A 39 -9.40 0.44 -3.80
CA PHE A 39 -10.56 -0.19 -4.44
C PHE A 39 -11.19 0.70 -5.52
N GLY A 40 -11.33 2.00 -5.29
CA GLY A 40 -11.89 2.94 -6.26
C GLY A 40 -11.06 3.01 -7.54
N MET A 41 -9.73 3.09 -7.41
CA MET A 41 -8.81 3.11 -8.55
C MET A 41 -8.77 1.74 -9.25
N GLY A 42 -8.94 0.64 -8.50
CA GLY A 42 -9.14 -0.69 -9.07
C GLY A 42 -10.41 -0.82 -9.91
N ALA A 43 -11.54 -0.29 -9.44
CA ALA A 43 -12.81 -0.29 -10.17
C ALA A 43 -12.71 0.58 -11.44
N LEU A 44 -12.15 1.79 -11.32
CA LEU A 44 -11.93 2.68 -12.45
C LEU A 44 -11.01 2.03 -13.51
N GLY A 45 -9.89 1.46 -13.06
CA GLY A 45 -8.97 0.73 -13.93
C GLY A 45 -9.65 -0.44 -14.64
N GLY A 46 -10.53 -1.18 -13.95
CA GLY A 46 -11.32 -2.25 -14.54
C GLY A 46 -12.23 -1.78 -15.67
N VAL A 47 -12.94 -0.66 -15.48
CA VAL A 47 -13.81 -0.07 -16.52
C VAL A 47 -12.98 0.40 -17.73
N VAL A 48 -11.89 1.12 -17.48
CA VAL A 48 -11.01 1.63 -18.55
C VAL A 48 -10.38 0.47 -19.34
N LEU A 49 -9.75 -0.49 -18.66
CA LEU A 49 -9.11 -1.64 -19.31
C LEU A 49 -10.13 -2.55 -20.01
N GLY A 50 -11.34 -2.70 -19.45
CA GLY A 50 -12.42 -3.43 -20.08
C GLY A 50 -12.88 -2.79 -21.39
N ASN A 51 -13.03 -1.46 -21.41
CA ASN A 51 -13.38 -0.73 -22.63
C ASN A 51 -12.26 -0.81 -23.68
N VAL A 52 -11.00 -0.69 -23.24
CA VAL A 52 -9.83 -0.87 -24.12
C VAL A 52 -9.82 -2.27 -24.74
N GLY A 53 -10.06 -3.32 -23.93
CA GLY A 53 -10.16 -4.69 -24.44
C GLY A 53 -11.29 -4.90 -25.44
N TYR A 54 -12.41 -4.19 -25.25
CA TYR A 54 -13.51 -4.16 -26.20
C TYR A 54 -13.11 -3.48 -27.52
N TYR A 55 -12.43 -2.33 -27.48
CA TYR A 55 -11.95 -1.62 -28.69
C TYR A 55 -10.97 -2.44 -29.53
N TYR A 56 -10.06 -3.18 -28.90
CA TYR A 56 -9.09 -4.02 -29.61
C TYR A 56 -9.66 -5.39 -30.03
N GLY A 57 -10.92 -5.69 -29.71
CA GLY A 57 -11.59 -6.95 -30.04
C GLY A 57 -11.01 -8.20 -29.34
N SER A 58 -10.02 -8.03 -28.46
CA SER A 58 -9.37 -9.11 -27.71
C SER A 58 -8.70 -8.59 -26.44
N MET A 59 -8.73 -9.40 -25.38
CA MET A 59 -8.04 -9.11 -24.11
C MET A 59 -6.53 -9.41 -24.16
N ALA A 60 -6.04 -10.09 -25.20
CA ALA A 60 -4.63 -10.46 -25.34
C ALA A 60 -3.65 -9.26 -25.25
N PRO A 61 -3.85 -8.12 -25.95
CA PRO A 61 -2.99 -6.96 -25.80
C PRO A 61 -3.05 -6.33 -24.40
N VAL A 62 -4.23 -6.30 -23.77
CA VAL A 62 -4.43 -5.75 -22.42
C VAL A 62 -3.67 -6.56 -21.38
N ILE A 63 -3.78 -7.89 -21.43
CA ILE A 63 -3.08 -8.80 -20.52
C ILE A 63 -1.56 -8.72 -20.72
N ARG A 64 -1.11 -8.60 -21.98
CA ARG A 64 0.32 -8.41 -22.27
C ARG A 64 0.84 -7.10 -21.67
N ALA A 65 0.09 -6.00 -21.80
CA ALA A 65 0.43 -4.72 -21.19
C ALA A 65 0.46 -4.79 -19.65
N CYS A 66 -0.55 -5.40 -19.02
CA CYS A 66 -0.61 -5.58 -17.56
C CYS A 66 0.52 -6.45 -17.00
N SER A 67 1.09 -7.35 -17.81
CA SER A 67 2.22 -8.19 -17.40
C SER A 67 3.50 -7.41 -17.15
N TYR A 68 3.61 -6.16 -17.66
CA TYR A 68 4.75 -5.27 -17.39
C TYR A 68 4.55 -4.38 -16.14
N LEU A 69 3.34 -4.29 -15.57
CA LEU A 69 3.09 -3.49 -14.36
C LEU A 69 3.95 -3.89 -13.14
N PRO A 70 4.23 -5.18 -12.87
CA PRO A 70 5.13 -5.57 -11.78
C PRO A 70 6.53 -4.97 -11.91
N LEU A 71 6.98 -4.66 -13.13
CA LEU A 71 8.27 -4.03 -13.38
C LEU A 71 8.32 -2.59 -12.83
N PHE A 72 7.19 -1.89 -12.80
CA PHE A 72 7.11 -0.60 -12.09
C PHE A 72 7.31 -0.75 -10.59
N GLY A 73 6.96 -1.90 -10.01
CA GLY A 73 7.29 -2.21 -8.61
C GLY A 73 8.79 -2.28 -8.35
N LEU A 74 9.60 -2.60 -9.37
CA LEU A 74 11.05 -2.62 -9.24
C LEU A 74 11.64 -1.21 -9.01
N LEU A 75 10.95 -0.15 -9.47
CA LEU A 75 11.33 1.24 -9.17
C LEU A 75 11.29 1.55 -7.67
N ALA A 76 10.52 0.80 -6.88
CA ALA A 76 10.52 0.93 -5.42
C ALA A 76 11.87 0.54 -4.78
N PHE A 77 12.71 -0.25 -5.45
CA PHE A 77 14.08 -0.51 -4.99
C PHE A 77 14.96 0.74 -5.03
N MET A 78 14.61 1.70 -5.89
CA MET A 78 15.28 2.99 -5.99
C MET A 78 14.80 3.98 -4.91
N LEU A 79 13.80 3.60 -4.10
CA LEU A 79 13.30 4.46 -3.04
C LEU A 79 14.33 4.50 -1.89
N PRO A 80 14.78 5.69 -1.47
CA PRO A 80 15.71 5.84 -0.36
C PRO A 80 15.14 5.16 0.90
N LYS A 81 15.98 4.37 1.56
CA LYS A 81 15.61 3.62 2.75
C LYS A 81 15.16 4.58 3.86
N ASP A 82 13.98 4.35 4.43
CA ASP A 82 13.44 5.17 5.52
C ASP A 82 14.43 5.21 6.69
N ARG A 83 14.99 6.40 6.93
CA ARG A 83 16.02 6.66 7.94
C ARG A 83 15.41 7.12 9.25
N ARG A 84 14.39 6.41 9.75
CA ARG A 84 13.89 6.59 11.12
C ARG A 84 13.42 5.24 11.69
N PRO A 85 14.12 4.70 12.71
CA PRO A 85 13.55 3.66 13.55
C PRO A 85 12.41 4.29 14.36
N ILE A 86 11.17 3.90 14.04
CA ILE A 86 9.94 4.34 14.74
C ILE A 86 9.92 3.84 16.20
N ALA A 87 10.91 3.00 16.59
CA ALA A 87 11.12 2.54 17.96
C ALA A 87 11.54 3.64 18.97
N GLU A 88 11.93 4.84 18.54
CA GLU A 88 12.35 5.90 19.50
C GLU A 88 11.20 6.79 20.01
N THR A 89 10.03 6.81 19.37
CA THR A 89 8.91 7.64 19.85
C THR A 89 8.19 7.01 21.05
N HIS A 90 8.19 5.67 21.17
CA HIS A 90 7.68 4.99 22.36
C HIS A 90 8.68 4.91 23.53
N ARG A 91 9.98 5.25 23.30
CA ARG A 91 11.02 5.31 24.36
C ARG A 91 11.18 6.72 24.98
N LYS A 92 10.45 7.72 24.49
CA LYS A 92 10.43 9.08 25.07
C LYS A 92 9.11 9.39 25.80
N VAL A 93 8.59 8.45 26.57
CA VAL A 93 7.74 8.80 27.72
C VAL A 93 8.62 8.78 28.96
N PRO A 94 9.07 9.93 29.47
CA PRO A 94 9.77 9.98 30.74
C PRO A 94 8.73 9.90 31.87
N LEU A 95 8.69 8.79 32.60
CA LEU A 95 8.09 8.75 33.93
C LEU A 95 9.01 7.97 34.86
N HIS A 96 10.16 8.59 35.17
CA HIS A 96 10.84 8.32 36.43
C HIS A 96 10.20 9.20 37.53
N ALA A 97 10.12 8.63 38.73
CA ALA A 97 9.73 9.19 40.03
C ALA A 97 8.24 9.04 40.43
N GLY A 98 8.02 8.25 41.49
CA GLY A 98 6.73 7.94 42.12
C GLY A 98 6.11 9.09 42.92
N PRO A 99 5.28 8.80 43.93
CA PRO A 99 5.86 8.25 45.15
C PRO A 99 5.14 7.02 45.74
N ALA A 100 5.90 6.31 46.56
CA ALA A 100 5.40 5.43 47.59
C ALA A 100 4.44 6.17 48.53
N LYS A 101 3.18 5.73 48.58
CA LYS A 101 2.42 5.51 49.81
C LYS A 101 1.16 4.70 49.51
#